data_AF-A0A959P8A8-F1
#
_entry.id   AF-A0A959P8A8-F1
#
_cell.length_a   1.000
_cell.length_b   1.000
_cell.length_c   1.000
_cell.angle_alpha   90.00
_cell.angle_beta   90.00
_cell.angle_gamma   90.00
#
_symmetry.space_group_name_H-M   'P 1'
#
loop_
_entity.id
_entity.type
_entity.pdbx_description
1 polymer ?
#
loop_
_entity_poly.entity_id
_entity_poly.type
_entity_poly.pdbx_seq_one_letter_code
_entity_poly.pdbx_strand_id
1 'polypeptide(L)'
;VMEVSHSSFELIKAMAETGNPNSVTDAGVGALCARTAVMGAHLNVKINASGLKDKTFLDDLLTKAQKLEKEAIEMEQEILKIVDGKIS
;
A
#
# COMPACT_ATOMS: atom_id res chain seq x y z
N VAL A 1 -8.56 -3.29 -6.29
CA VAL A 1 -8.14 -3.26 -4.86
C VAL A 1 -6.73 -2.72 -4.72
N MET A 2 -5.68 -3.38 -5.25
CA MET A 2 -4.29 -2.91 -5.12
C MET A 2 -4.11 -1.42 -5.45
N GLU A 3 -4.55 -0.99 -6.64
CA GLU A 3 -4.39 0.41 -7.10
C GLU A 3 -5.08 1.42 -6.18
N VAL A 4 -6.31 1.13 -5.77
CA VAL A 4 -7.12 2.03 -4.92
C VAL A 4 -6.56 2.09 -3.49
N SER A 5 -6.14 0.95 -2.94
CA SER A 5 -5.46 0.91 -1.65
C SER A 5 -4.13 1.66 -1.72
N HIS A 6 -3.38 1.51 -2.80
CA HIS A 6 -2.13 2.22 -3.03
C HIS A 6 -2.35 3.74 -3.14
N SER A 7 -3.36 4.21 -3.88
CA SER A 7 -3.63 5.65 -4.00
C SER A 7 -4.01 6.31 -2.67
N SER A 8 -4.45 5.56 -1.67
CA SER A 8 -4.76 6.11 -0.35
C SER A 8 -3.52 6.59 0.42
N PHE A 9 -2.32 6.10 0.09
CA PHE A 9 -1.10 6.46 0.80
C PHE A 9 -0.76 7.95 0.71
N GLU A 10 -1.08 8.63 -0.40
CA GLU A 10 -0.87 10.07 -0.53
C GLU A 10 -1.67 10.85 0.53
N LEU A 11 -2.95 10.50 0.70
CA LEU A 11 -3.80 11.11 1.71
C LEU A 11 -3.35 10.75 3.12
N ILE A 12 -3.02 9.48 3.37
CA ILE A 12 -2.57 9.01 4.68
C ILE A 12 -1.26 9.73 5.08
N LYS A 13 -0.33 9.91 4.14
CA LYS A 13 0.90 10.66 4.36
C LYS A 13 0.61 12.13 4.68
N ALA A 14 -0.27 12.78 3.93
CA ALA A 14 -0.68 14.15 4.23
C ALA A 14 -1.31 14.26 5.64
N MET A 15 -2.13 13.28 6.04
CA MET A 15 -2.67 13.19 7.41
C MET A 15 -1.57 13.06 8.46
N ALA A 16 -0.54 12.25 8.21
CA ALA A 16 0.59 12.09 9.12
C ALA A 16 1.47 13.35 9.19
N GLU A 17 1.70 14.06 8.08
CA GLU A 17 2.58 15.23 8.00
C GLU A 17 1.93 16.51 8.54
N THR A 18 0.71 16.81 8.12
CA THR A 18 0.05 18.12 8.33
C THR A 18 -1.39 18.02 8.83
N GLY A 19 -1.91 16.81 9.03
CA GLY A 19 -3.25 16.58 9.55
C GLY A 19 -3.40 16.90 11.03
N ASN A 20 -4.56 16.55 11.59
CA ASN A 20 -4.86 16.72 13.00
C ASN A 20 -3.83 15.96 13.86
N PRO A 21 -3.02 16.64 14.71
CA PRO A 21 -2.02 15.98 15.55
C PRO A 21 -2.62 14.92 16.47
N ASN A 22 -3.86 15.10 16.92
CA ASN A 22 -4.56 14.15 17.79
C ASN A 22 -4.96 12.84 17.08
N SER A 23 -4.88 12.79 15.75
CA SER A 23 -5.21 11.62 14.91
C SER A 23 -3.99 11.07 14.17
N VAL A 24 -2.77 11.43 14.59
CA VAL A 24 -1.54 10.97 13.93
C VAL A 24 -1.41 9.44 13.97
N THR A 25 -1.85 8.80 15.05
CA THR A 25 -1.86 7.33 15.17
C THR A 25 -2.85 6.68 14.20
N ASP A 26 -3.96 7.35 13.88
CA ASP A 26 -4.95 6.86 12.91
C ASP A 26 -4.34 6.83 11.49
N ALA A 27 -3.45 7.77 11.16
CA ALA A 27 -2.69 7.74 9.92
C ALA A 27 -1.75 6.52 9.86
N GLY A 28 -1.08 6.19 10.98
CA GLY A 28 -0.26 4.98 11.10
C GLY A 28 -1.09 3.69 10.88
N VAL A 29 -2.27 3.60 11.50
CA VAL A 29 -3.21 2.49 11.28
C VAL A 29 -3.65 2.44 9.82
N GLY A 30 -3.98 3.59 9.23
CA GLY A 30 -4.36 3.71 7.82
C GLY A 30 -3.29 3.14 6.87
N ALA A 31 -2.02 3.50 7.10
CA ALA A 31 -0.90 3.00 6.29
C ALA A 31 -0.72 1.48 6.41
N LEU A 32 -0.82 0.93 7.62
CA LEU A 32 -0.75 -0.51 7.86
C LEU A 32 -1.89 -1.27 7.15
N CYS A 33 -3.11 -0.74 7.24
CA CYS A 33 -4.28 -1.29 6.55
C CYS A 33 -4.13 -1.23 5.04
N ALA A 34 -3.70 -0.09 4.49
CA ALA A 34 -3.48 0.09 3.05
C ALA A 34 -2.43 -0.90 2.52
N ARG A 35 -1.28 -1.03 3.19
CA ARG A 35 -0.24 -2.02 2.84
C ARG A 35 -0.80 -3.44 2.82
N THR A 36 -1.51 -3.81 3.88
CA THR A 36 -2.10 -5.15 4.02
C THR A 36 -3.12 -5.44 2.90
N ALA A 37 -3.94 -4.46 2.53
CA ALA A 37 -4.89 -4.59 1.44
C ALA A 37 -4.19 -4.79 0.07
N VAL A 38 -3.09 -4.07 -0.19
CA VAL A 38 -2.28 -4.25 -1.40
C VAL A 38 -1.68 -5.66 -1.44
N MET A 39 -1.03 -6.10 -0.36
CA MET A 39 -0.43 -7.43 -0.28
C MET A 39 -1.46 -8.55 -0.43
N GLY A 40 -2.59 -8.45 0.28
CA GLY A 40 -3.67 -9.42 0.20
C GLY A 40 -4.26 -9.52 -1.22
N ALA A 41 -4.45 -8.39 -1.89
CA ALA A 41 -4.90 -8.40 -3.28
C ALA A 41 -3.83 -8.94 -4.24
N HIS A 42 -2.53 -8.75 -3.97
CA HIS A 42 -1.46 -9.36 -4.76
C HIS A 42 -1.47 -10.90 -4.66
N LEU A 43 -1.76 -11.47 -3.49
CA LEU A 43 -1.92 -12.92 -3.35
C LEU A 43 -3.04 -13.45 -4.25
N ASN A 44 -4.15 -12.72 -4.33
CA ASN A 44 -5.26 -13.06 -5.23
C ASN A 44 -4.84 -12.96 -6.71
N VAL A 45 -4.05 -11.95 -7.07
CA VAL A 45 -3.48 -11.83 -8.42
C VAL A 45 -2.63 -13.06 -8.74
N LYS A 46 -1.68 -13.45 -7.88
CA LYS A 46 -0.80 -14.62 -8.13
C LYS A 46 -1.59 -15.91 -8.37
N ILE A 47 -2.65 -16.16 -7.60
CA ILE A 47 -3.49 -17.36 -7.75
C ILE A 47 -4.23 -17.32 -9.09
N ASN A 48 -4.96 -16.24 -9.39
CA ASN A 48 -5.78 -16.14 -10.59
C ASN A 48 -4.95 -16.05 -11.87
N ALA A 49 -3.76 -15.44 -11.77
CA ALA A 49 -2.83 -15.26 -12.86
C ALA A 49 -2.24 -16.60 -13.37
N SER A 50 -2.08 -17.60 -12.49
CA SER A 50 -1.57 -18.92 -12.86
C SER A 50 -2.43 -19.69 -13.88
N GLY A 51 -3.71 -19.32 -14.03
CA GLY A 51 -4.64 -19.93 -14.98
C GLY A 51 -4.72 -19.25 -16.35
N LEU A 52 -4.02 -18.14 -16.56
CA LEU A 52 -4.08 -17.38 -17.82
C LEU A 52 -3.17 -17.99 -18.89
N LYS A 53 -3.69 -18.09 -20.11
CA LYS A 53 -2.94 -18.59 -21.29
C LYS A 53 -2.10 -17.50 -21.96
N ASP A 54 -2.51 -16.24 -21.83
CA ASP A 54 -1.78 -15.10 -22.37
C ASP A 54 -0.62 -14.73 -21.43
N LYS A 55 0.60 -15.13 -21.85
CA LYS A 55 1.82 -14.92 -21.07
C LYS A 55 2.23 -13.45 -21.00
N THR A 56 2.00 -12.68 -22.06
CA THR A 56 2.41 -11.27 -22.08
C THR A 56 1.54 -10.44 -21.15
N PHE A 57 0.22 -10.67 -21.17
CA PHE A 57 -0.69 -10.04 -20.22
C PHE A 57 -0.42 -10.47 -18.77
N LEU A 58 -0.10 -11.75 -18.58
CA LEU A 58 0.29 -12.29 -17.27
C LEU A 58 1.53 -11.60 -16.70
N ASP A 59 2.59 -11.47 -17.50
CA ASP A 59 3.86 -10.88 -17.07
C ASP A 59 3.70 -9.38 -16.74
N ASP A 60 2.92 -8.64 -17.54
CA ASP A 60 2.59 -7.24 -17.27
C ASP A 60 1.79 -7.07 -15.96
N LEU A 61 0.78 -7.91 -15.76
CA LEU A 61 -0.05 -7.91 -14.55
C LEU A 61 0.77 -8.20 -13.29
N LEU A 62 1.65 -9.21 -13.34
CA LEU A 62 2.51 -9.57 -12.21
C LEU A 62 3.53 -8.49 -11.92
N THR A 63 4.12 -7.88 -12.95
CA THR A 63 5.09 -6.79 -12.81
C THR A 63 4.43 -5.58 -12.15
N LYS A 64 3.22 -5.20 -12.61
CA LYS A 64 2.45 -4.10 -12.03
C LYS A 64 2.09 -4.38 -10.57
N ALA A 65 1.65 -5.59 -10.26
CA ALA A 65 1.29 -5.98 -8.89
C ALA A 65 2.51 -5.95 -7.95
N GLN A 66 3.65 -6.49 -8.38
CA GLN A 66 4.90 -6.43 -7.63
C GLN A 66 5.37 -5.00 -7.36
N LYS A 67 5.26 -4.12 -8.37
CA LYS A 67 5.58 -2.70 -8.22
C LYS A 67 4.72 -2.06 -7.13
N LEU A 68 3.41 -2.22 -7.20
CA LEU A 68 2.48 -1.66 -6.20
C LEU A 68 2.72 -2.20 -4.79
N GLU A 69 3.04 -3.48 -4.64
CA GLU A 69 3.39 -4.05 -3.34
C GLU A 69 4.64 -3.41 -2.76
N LYS A 70 5.69 -3.26 -3.57
CA LYS A 70 6.95 -2.63 -3.14
C LYS A 70 6.72 -1.17 -2.72
N GLU A 71 6.04 -0.39 -3.56
CA GLU A 71 5.75 1.02 -3.27
C GLU A 71 4.88 1.16 -2.01
N ALA A 72 3.92 0.26 -1.78
CA ALA A 72 3.10 0.25 -0.57
C ALA A 72 3.91 -0.01 0.71
N ILE A 73 4.91 -0.91 0.65
CA ILE A 73 5.81 -1.18 1.78
C ILE A 73 6.67 0.06 2.07
N GLU A 74 7.23 0.67 1.03
CA GLU A 74 8.09 1.87 1.16
C GLU A 74 7.31 3.06 1.74
N MET A 75 6.11 3.33 1.24
CA MET A 75 5.26 4.42 1.75
C MET A 75 4.78 4.16 3.17
N GLU A 76 4.40 2.92 3.52
CA GLU A 76 4.02 2.59 4.89
C GLU A 76 5.16 2.83 5.87
N GLN A 77 6.38 2.41 5.54
CA GLN A 77 7.56 2.66 6.38
C GLN A 77 7.87 4.16 6.52
N GLU A 78 7.72 4.94 5.46
CA GLU A 78 7.89 6.39 5.51
C GLU A 78 6.86 7.04 6.45
N ILE A 79 5.59 6.65 6.33
CA ILE A 79 4.51 7.18 7.17
C ILE A 79 4.72 6.80 8.62
N LEU A 80 5.07 5.55 8.93
CA LEU A 80 5.34 5.14 10.30
C LEU A 80 6.49 5.92 10.93
N LYS A 81 7.56 6.22 10.17
CA LYS A 81 8.65 7.09 10.68
C LYS A 81 8.14 8.49 11.06
N ILE A 82 7.23 9.05 10.28
CA ILE A 82 6.62 10.36 10.59
C ILE A 82 5.75 10.26 11.85
N VAL A 83 4.93 9.21 11.95
CA VAL A 83 4.06 8.97 13.11
C VAL A 83 4.89 8.79 14.37
N ASP A 84 5.91 7.91 14.34
CA ASP A 84 6.81 7.62 15.47
C ASP A 84 7.51 8.90 15.95
N GLY A 85 7.96 9.75 15.02
CA GLY A 85 8.57 11.04 15.35
C GLY A 85 7.61 12.07 15.98
N LYS A 86 6.30 11.84 15.95
CA LYS A 86 5.27 12.72 16.52
C LYS A 86 4.64 12.21 17.82
N ILE A 87 4.83 10.93 18.14
CA ILE A 87 4.29 10.31 19.36
C ILE A 87 5.37 10.00 20.41
N SER A 88 6.65 10.20 20.06
CA SER A 88 7.80 10.04 20.95
C SER A 88 8.12 11.32 21.72
#